data_AF-A0A2N7VCP9-F1
#
_entry.id   AF-A0A2N7VCP9-F1
#
_cell.length_a   1.000
_cell.length_b   1.000
_cell.length_c   1.000
_cell.angle_alpha   90.00
_cell.angle_beta   90.00
_cell.angle_gamma   90.00
#
_symmetry.space_group_name_H-M   'P 1'
#
loop_
_entity.id
_entity.type
_entity.pdbx_description
1 polymer ?
#
loop_
_entity_poly.entity_id
_entity_poly.type
_entity_poly.pdbx_seq_one_letter_code
_entity_poly.pdbx_strand_id
1 'polypeptide(L)'
;ELVLADLESVEKRLPRIEKLARQKDKTAEMEVRILTTIKEALENGKPARSIDFNEDDQKWVNQAQLLTSKKMLYIANVGEDEIGDDDNDKVKAIREYAAQEDSEVIVISAKIEEEIATLDDEDKEMFLEDLGIEEPGLDRLIRTTYELLGLS
;
A
#
# COMPACT_ATOMS: atom_id res chain seq x y z
N GLU A 1 10.00 2.74 -9.84
CA GLU A 1 11.21 2.92 -9.01
C GLU A 1 11.33 1.88 -7.88
N LEU A 2 10.30 1.67 -7.05
CA LEU A 2 10.35 0.71 -5.93
C LEU A 2 10.74 -0.72 -6.35
N VAL A 3 10.17 -1.23 -7.44
CA VAL A 3 10.50 -2.56 -7.99
C VAL A 3 11.98 -2.67 -8.36
N LEU A 4 12.55 -1.63 -8.98
CA LEU A 4 13.97 -1.61 -9.35
C LEU A 4 14.88 -1.57 -8.11
N ALA A 5 14.51 -0.77 -7.11
CA ALA A 5 15.25 -0.68 -5.86
C ALA A 5 15.27 -2.03 -5.11
N ASP A 6 14.12 -2.70 -5.03
CA ASP A 6 14.04 -4.04 -4.45
C ASP A 6 14.79 -5.07 -5.29
N LEU A 7 14.71 -5.01 -6.62
CA LEU A 7 15.44 -5.93 -7.51
C LEU A 7 16.95 -5.83 -7.26
N GLU A 8 17.50 -4.60 -7.24
CA GLU A 8 18.91 -4.37 -6.96
C GLU A 8 19.32 -4.89 -5.57
N SER A 9 18.46 -4.69 -4.57
CA SER A 9 18.67 -5.20 -3.20
C SER A 9 18.72 -6.73 -3.19
N VAL A 10 17.76 -7.40 -3.84
CA VAL A 10 17.67 -8.86 -3.93
C VAL A 10 18.88 -9.43 -4.67
N GLU A 11 19.26 -8.86 -5.80
CA GLU A 11 20.40 -9.33 -6.60
C GLU A 11 21.75 -9.23 -5.86
N LYS A 12 21.94 -8.21 -5.02
CA LYS A 12 23.14 -8.08 -4.18
C LYS A 12 23.13 -9.06 -3.01
N ARG A 13 21.95 -9.36 -2.46
CA ARG A 13 21.77 -10.18 -1.25
C ARG A 13 21.85 -11.68 -1.56
N LEU A 14 21.22 -12.13 -2.65
CA LEU A 14 21.05 -13.55 -2.99
C LEU A 14 22.38 -14.35 -3.03
N PRO A 15 23.47 -13.89 -3.68
CA PRO A 15 24.71 -14.66 -3.76
C PRO A 15 25.40 -14.89 -2.40
N ARG A 16 25.15 -14.00 -1.42
CA ARG A 16 25.71 -14.15 -0.06
C ARG A 16 24.96 -15.23 0.72
N ILE A 17 23.63 -15.26 0.60
CA ILE A 17 22.78 -16.23 1.31
C ILE A 17 22.92 -17.61 0.67
N GLU A 18 23.04 -17.70 -0.66
CA GLU A 18 23.29 -18.98 -1.35
C GLU A 18 24.56 -19.68 -0.83
N LYS A 19 25.61 -18.93 -0.47
CA LYS A 19 26.82 -19.50 0.14
C LYS A 19 26.57 -20.09 1.53
N LEU A 20 25.67 -19.49 2.30
CA LEU A 20 25.27 -19.98 3.63
C LEU A 20 24.34 -21.18 3.50
N ALA A 21 23.39 -21.16 2.56
CA ALA A 21 22.49 -22.28 2.28
C ALA A 21 23.27 -23.54 1.89
N ARG A 22 24.36 -23.42 1.10
CA ARG A 22 25.26 -24.55 0.77
C ARG A 22 25.92 -25.19 1.99
N GLN A 23 26.00 -24.49 3.12
CA GLN A 23 26.50 -25.02 4.40
C GLN A 23 25.41 -25.73 5.21
N LYS A 24 24.25 -26.02 4.59
CA LYS A 24 23.07 -26.66 5.19
C LYS A 24 22.42 -25.83 6.31
N ASP A 25 22.54 -24.50 6.21
CA ASP A 25 21.77 -23.59 7.04
C ASP A 25 20.32 -23.55 6.52
N LYS A 26 19.40 -24.13 7.30
CA LYS A 26 17.98 -24.23 6.96
C LYS A 26 17.31 -22.87 6.82
N THR A 27 17.74 -21.86 7.58
CA THR A 27 17.22 -20.50 7.50
C THR A 27 17.61 -19.89 6.15
N ALA A 28 18.89 -20.04 5.77
CA ALA A 28 19.39 -19.54 4.49
C ALA A 28 18.76 -20.25 3.29
N GLU A 29 18.48 -21.56 3.38
CA GLU A 29 17.78 -22.31 2.32
C GLU A 29 16.37 -21.76 2.07
N MET A 30 15.63 -21.45 3.14
CA MET A 30 14.29 -20.88 3.04
C MET A 30 14.33 -19.46 2.44
N GLU A 31 15.25 -18.63 2.90
CA GLU A 31 15.39 -17.26 2.42
C GLU A 31 15.78 -17.20 0.94
N VAL A 32 16.69 -18.07 0.49
CA VAL A 32 17.04 -18.18 -0.94
C VAL A 32 15.80 -18.54 -1.76
N ARG A 33 15.04 -19.55 -1.34
CA ARG A 33 13.83 -19.97 -2.07
C ARG A 33 12.85 -18.82 -2.24
N ILE A 34 12.59 -18.05 -1.18
CA ILE A 34 11.65 -16.92 -1.20
C ILE A 34 12.19 -15.78 -2.07
N LEU A 35 13.46 -15.40 -1.90
CA LEU A 35 14.07 -14.32 -2.67
C LEU A 35 14.21 -14.65 -4.15
N THR A 36 14.41 -15.92 -4.52
CA THR A 36 14.39 -16.35 -5.92
C THR A 36 13.01 -16.15 -6.54
N THR A 37 11.93 -16.57 -5.88
CA THR A 37 10.55 -16.34 -6.36
C THR A 37 10.24 -14.84 -6.47
N ILE A 38 10.62 -14.04 -5.48
CA ILE A 38 10.41 -12.59 -5.52
C ILE A 38 11.22 -11.95 -6.65
N LYS A 39 12.47 -12.38 -6.86
CA LYS A 39 13.34 -11.88 -7.93
C LYS A 39 12.66 -12.04 -9.29
N GLU A 40 12.09 -13.22 -9.57
CA GLU A 40 11.39 -13.48 -10.84
C GLU A 40 10.22 -12.51 -11.06
N ALA A 41 9.44 -12.20 -10.02
CA ALA A 41 8.37 -11.20 -10.14
C ALA A 41 8.92 -9.78 -10.41
N LEU A 42 9.97 -9.39 -9.67
CA LEU A 42 10.59 -8.06 -9.82
C LEU A 42 11.23 -7.87 -11.21
N GLU A 43 11.85 -8.91 -11.78
CA GLU A 43 12.37 -8.90 -13.16
C GLU A 43 11.27 -8.69 -14.21
N ASN A 44 10.05 -9.16 -13.92
CA ASN A 44 8.86 -8.94 -14.75
C ASN A 44 8.14 -7.62 -14.43
N GLY A 45 8.75 -6.73 -13.63
CA GLY A 45 8.17 -5.44 -13.27
C GLY A 45 7.04 -5.53 -12.23
N LYS A 46 6.81 -6.70 -11.62
CA LYS A 46 5.73 -6.91 -10.64
C LYS A 46 6.25 -6.71 -9.21
N PRO A 47 5.48 -6.05 -8.33
CA PRO A 47 5.89 -5.85 -6.94
C PRO A 47 5.81 -7.16 -6.13
N ALA A 48 6.62 -7.28 -5.08
CA ALA A 48 6.64 -8.50 -4.25
C ALA A 48 5.28 -8.83 -3.60
N ARG A 49 4.46 -7.82 -3.31
CA ARG A 49 3.08 -7.98 -2.79
C ARG A 49 2.12 -8.69 -3.75
N SER A 50 2.45 -8.79 -5.04
CA SER A 50 1.60 -9.46 -6.04
C SER A 50 1.74 -10.98 -6.05
N ILE A 51 2.63 -11.53 -5.20
CA ILE A 51 2.84 -12.96 -5.05
C ILE A 51 2.13 -13.42 -3.77
N ASP A 52 1.25 -14.41 -3.92
CA ASP A 52 0.63 -15.08 -2.78
C ASP A 52 1.59 -16.08 -2.15
N PHE A 53 2.02 -15.78 -0.92
CA PHE A 53 2.78 -16.69 -0.08
C PHE A 53 1.85 -17.30 0.99
N ASN A 54 2.11 -18.56 1.36
CA ASN A 54 1.42 -19.15 2.52
C ASN A 54 1.89 -18.49 3.83
N GLU A 55 1.15 -18.71 4.92
CA GLU A 55 1.44 -18.13 6.23
C GLU A 55 2.88 -18.41 6.72
N ASP A 56 3.38 -19.62 6.45
CA ASP A 56 4.72 -20.04 6.84
C ASP A 56 5.81 -19.30 6.08
N ASP A 57 5.54 -18.91 4.84
CA ASP A 57 6.46 -18.22 3.95
C ASP A 57 6.40 -16.71 4.13
N GLN A 58 5.25 -16.18 4.54
CA GLN A 58 5.04 -14.75 4.77
C GLN A 58 6.02 -14.16 5.79
N LYS A 59 6.42 -14.93 6.81
CA LYS A 59 7.43 -14.49 7.79
C LYS A 59 8.78 -14.18 7.15
N TRP A 60 9.18 -14.95 6.13
CA TRP A 60 10.44 -14.75 5.40
C TRP A 60 10.34 -13.58 4.44
N VAL A 61 9.19 -13.40 3.78
CA VAL A 61 8.90 -12.21 2.96
C VAL A 61 9.03 -10.94 3.81
N ASN A 62 8.44 -10.94 5.01
CA ASN A 62 8.53 -9.82 5.93
C ASN A 62 9.97 -9.58 6.41
N GLN A 63 10.76 -10.62 6.66
CA GLN A 63 12.18 -10.49 7.02
C GLN A 63 13.07 -9.96 5.88
N ALA A 64 12.64 -10.12 4.62
CA ALA A 64 13.36 -9.55 3.49
C ALA A 64 13.33 -8.01 3.48
N GLN A 65 12.37 -7.39 4.18
CA GLN A 65 12.23 -5.93 4.34
C GLN A 65 12.18 -5.17 3.01
N LEU A 66 11.52 -5.74 2.01
CA LEU A 66 11.34 -5.13 0.70
C LEU A 66 10.29 -4.02 0.75
N LEU A 67 10.46 -3.00 -0.10
CA LEU A 67 9.52 -1.88 -0.18
C LEU A 67 8.20 -2.32 -0.84
N THR A 68 8.32 -3.10 -1.90
CA THR A 68 7.20 -3.61 -2.70
C THR A 68 6.44 -4.76 -2.05
N SER A 69 6.87 -5.26 -0.88
CA SER A 69 6.13 -6.28 -0.12
C SER A 69 5.16 -5.70 0.92
N LYS A 70 5.19 -4.39 1.17
CA LYS A 70 4.24 -3.72 2.08
C LYS A 70 2.82 -3.77 1.50
N LYS A 71 1.80 -3.34 2.24
CA LYS A 71 0.47 -3.05 1.67
C LYS A 71 0.44 -1.63 1.10
N MET A 72 -0.48 -1.31 0.19
CA MET A 72 -0.63 0.04 -0.41
C MET A 72 -2.07 0.51 -0.25
N LEU A 73 -2.19 1.83 -0.17
CA LEU A 73 -3.45 2.54 -0.13
C LEU A 73 -3.29 3.73 -1.09
N TYR A 74 -4.24 3.90 -1.99
CA TYR A 74 -4.25 5.03 -2.91
C TYR A 74 -5.10 6.15 -2.32
N ILE A 75 -4.54 7.35 -2.33
CA ILE A 75 -5.26 8.56 -1.92
C ILE A 75 -5.49 9.38 -3.20
N ALA A 76 -6.73 9.42 -3.65
CA ALA A 76 -7.16 10.24 -4.77
C ALA A 76 -7.55 11.63 -4.24
N ASN A 77 -6.65 12.60 -4.42
CA ASN A 77 -6.90 13.98 -4.07
C ASN A 77 -7.67 14.68 -5.19
N VAL A 78 -8.88 15.14 -4.91
CA VAL A 78 -9.80 15.76 -5.88
C VAL A 78 -10.08 17.23 -5.53
N GLY A 79 -10.64 17.96 -6.49
CA GLY A 79 -11.18 19.31 -6.25
C GLY A 79 -12.30 19.30 -5.22
N GLU A 80 -12.59 20.46 -4.62
CA GLU A 80 -13.67 20.61 -3.62
C GLU A 80 -15.04 20.35 -4.25
N ASP A 81 -15.19 20.74 -5.51
CA ASP A 81 -16.35 20.55 -6.37
C ASP A 81 -16.46 19.13 -6.95
N GLU A 82 -15.42 18.31 -6.80
CA GLU A 82 -15.37 16.92 -7.25
C GLU A 82 -15.52 15.93 -6.07
N ILE A 83 -15.61 16.41 -4.83
CA ILE A 83 -15.84 15.54 -3.66
C ILE A 83 -17.26 14.96 -3.71
N GLY A 84 -17.40 13.65 -3.46
CA GLY A 84 -18.69 12.97 -3.57
C GLY A 84 -19.18 12.74 -5.01
N ASP A 85 -18.43 13.20 -6.02
CA ASP A 85 -18.71 12.88 -7.42
C ASP A 85 -18.22 11.47 -7.76
N ASP A 86 -19.12 10.49 -7.58
CA ASP A 86 -18.88 9.09 -7.95
C ASP A 86 -18.67 8.90 -9.46
N ASP A 87 -19.02 9.89 -10.29
CA ASP A 87 -18.91 9.82 -11.73
C ASP A 87 -17.56 10.31 -12.30
N ASN A 88 -16.67 10.80 -11.45
CA ASN A 88 -15.37 11.31 -11.86
C ASN A 88 -14.49 10.24 -12.56
N ASP A 89 -14.26 10.41 -13.86
CA ASP A 89 -13.50 9.48 -14.70
C ASP A 89 -12.07 9.22 -14.20
N LYS A 90 -11.42 10.21 -13.59
CA LYS A 90 -10.06 10.04 -13.05
C LYS A 90 -10.08 9.16 -11.81
N VAL A 91 -11.07 9.34 -10.92
CA VAL A 91 -11.24 8.51 -9.73
C VAL A 91 -11.56 7.08 -10.13
N LYS A 92 -12.42 6.88 -11.12
CA LYS A 92 -12.72 5.55 -11.69
C LYS A 92 -11.46 4.85 -12.21
N ALA A 93 -10.63 5.56 -12.99
CA ALA A 93 -9.37 5.01 -13.50
C ALA A 93 -8.39 4.63 -12.37
N ILE A 94 -8.31 5.42 -11.30
CA ILE A 94 -7.49 5.08 -10.11
C ILE A 94 -8.03 3.83 -9.42
N ARG A 95 -9.34 3.70 -9.24
CA ARG A 95 -9.98 2.51 -8.65
C ARG A 95 -9.73 1.26 -9.49
N GLU A 96 -9.85 1.35 -10.80
CA GLU A 96 -9.56 0.24 -11.72
C GLU A 96 -8.10 -0.19 -11.65
N TYR A 97 -7.16 0.76 -11.55
CA TYR A 97 -5.74 0.44 -11.39
C TYR A 97 -5.46 -0.21 -10.03
N ALA A 98 -5.96 0.38 -8.94
CA ALA A 98 -5.72 -0.11 -7.58
C ALA A 98 -6.30 -1.51 -7.36
N ALA A 99 -7.45 -1.83 -7.97
CA ALA A 99 -8.05 -3.16 -7.93
C ALA A 99 -7.17 -4.24 -8.58
N GLN A 100 -6.34 -3.91 -9.57
CA GLN A 100 -5.39 -4.85 -10.17
C GLN A 100 -4.25 -5.22 -9.21
N GLU A 101 -4.00 -4.38 -8.20
CA GLU A 101 -2.96 -4.56 -7.18
C GLU A 101 -3.54 -4.87 -5.79
N ASP A 102 -4.82 -5.27 -5.72
CA ASP A 102 -5.56 -5.54 -4.47
C ASP A 102 -5.39 -4.43 -3.42
N SER A 103 -5.46 -3.18 -3.89
CA SER A 103 -5.24 -1.98 -3.08
C SER A 103 -6.51 -1.13 -3.02
N GLU A 104 -6.77 -0.58 -1.84
CA GLU A 104 -7.93 0.28 -1.61
C GLU A 104 -7.66 1.72 -2.09
N VAL A 105 -8.74 2.43 -2.41
CA VAL A 105 -8.70 3.85 -2.81
C VAL A 105 -9.58 4.67 -1.87
N ILE A 106 -9.01 5.72 -1.31
CA ILE A 106 -9.73 6.75 -0.55
C ILE A 106 -9.70 8.04 -1.35
N VAL A 107 -10.88 8.64 -1.54
CA VAL A 107 -11.03 9.94 -2.18
C VAL A 107 -11.10 10.99 -1.09
N ILE A 108 -10.25 12.02 -1.18
CA ILE A 108 -10.25 13.16 -0.26
C ILE A 108 -10.11 14.46 -1.06
N SER A 109 -10.48 15.58 -0.46
CA SER A 109 -10.04 16.89 -0.94
C SER A 109 -9.17 17.52 0.13
N ALA A 110 -7.86 17.59 -0.13
CA ALA A 110 -6.90 18.12 0.84
C ALA A 110 -7.23 19.57 1.25
N LYS A 111 -7.91 20.35 0.40
CA LYS A 111 -8.33 21.72 0.68
C LYS A 111 -9.49 21.76 1.68
N ILE A 112 -10.51 20.94 1.48
CA ILE A 112 -11.60 20.75 2.45
C ILE A 112 -11.05 20.27 3.80
N GLU A 113 -10.11 19.31 3.81
CA GLU A 113 -9.50 18.82 5.06
C GLU A 113 -8.70 19.90 5.79
N GLU A 114 -8.01 20.79 5.05
CA GLU A 114 -7.30 21.93 5.63
C GLU A 114 -8.27 22.93 6.27
N GLU A 115 -9.38 23.24 5.60
CA GLU A 115 -10.43 24.11 6.14
C GLU A 115 -11.04 23.51 7.41
N ILE A 116 -11.45 22.24 7.37
CA ILE A 116 -12.00 21.49 8.53
C ILE A 116 -11.05 21.52 9.73
N ALA A 117 -9.74 21.39 9.51
CA ALA A 117 -8.75 21.37 10.60
C ALA A 117 -8.64 22.69 11.37
N THR A 118 -9.19 23.78 10.82
CA THR A 118 -9.18 25.11 11.46
C THR A 118 -10.48 25.49 12.15
N LEU A 119 -11.55 24.73 11.91
CA LEU A 119 -12.87 24.94 12.50
C LEU A 119 -12.93 24.35 13.92
N ASP A 120 -13.83 24.89 14.74
CA ASP A 120 -14.25 24.22 15.97
C ASP A 120 -15.28 23.12 15.68
N ASP A 121 -15.66 22.36 16.71
CA ASP A 121 -16.54 21.20 16.54
C ASP A 121 -17.93 21.58 16.01
N GLU A 122 -18.47 22.73 16.40
CA GLU A 122 -19.79 23.22 15.95
C GLU A 122 -19.72 23.66 14.48
N ASP A 123 -18.71 24.45 14.11
CA ASP A 123 -18.51 24.91 12.74
C ASP A 123 -18.16 23.75 11.78
N LYS A 124 -17.41 22.75 12.26
CA LYS A 124 -17.07 21.55 11.49
C LYS A 124 -18.30 20.73 11.13
N GLU A 125 -19.22 20.51 12.08
CA GLU A 125 -20.45 19.75 11.83
C GLU A 125 -21.31 20.44 10.78
N MET A 126 -21.51 21.76 10.90
CA MET A 126 -22.23 22.54 9.89
C MET A 126 -21.56 22.50 8.51
N PHE A 127 -20.23 22.61 8.45
CA PHE A 127 -19.49 22.60 7.19
C PHE A 127 -19.60 21.25 6.46
N LEU A 128 -19.55 20.14 7.20
CA LEU A 128 -19.74 18.80 6.66
C LEU A 128 -21.18 18.60 6.14
N GLU A 129 -22.18 19.07 6.87
CA GLU A 129 -23.59 19.03 6.44
C GLU A 129 -23.81 19.84 5.16
N ASP A 130 -23.24 21.05 5.06
CA ASP A 130 -23.35 21.93 3.88
C ASP A 130 -22.73 21.28 2.63
N LEU A 131 -21.66 20.50 2.80
CA LEU A 131 -21.01 19.75 1.72
C LEU A 131 -21.66 18.38 1.44
N GLY A 132 -22.59 17.94 2.29
CA GLY A 132 -23.21 16.61 2.17
C GLY A 132 -22.24 15.45 2.47
N ILE A 133 -21.22 15.69 3.30
CA ILE A 133 -20.20 14.71 3.66
C ILE A 133 -20.48 14.19 5.08
N GLU A 134 -20.55 12.87 5.27
CA GLU A 134 -20.86 12.28 6.57
C GLU A 134 -19.70 12.35 7.59
N GLU A 135 -18.46 12.22 7.13
CA GLU A 135 -17.27 12.25 7.98
C GLU A 135 -16.06 12.85 7.23
N PRO A 136 -15.09 13.46 7.92
CA PRO A 136 -13.85 13.92 7.30
C PRO A 136 -13.10 12.77 6.60
N GLY A 137 -12.54 13.06 5.42
CA GLY A 137 -11.75 12.11 4.67
C GLY A 137 -10.48 11.66 5.42
N LEU A 138 -9.91 12.52 6.27
CA LEU A 138 -8.80 12.14 7.14
C LEU A 138 -9.18 11.11 8.20
N ASP A 139 -10.38 11.19 8.78
CA ASP A 139 -10.85 10.22 9.78
C ASP A 139 -11.06 8.84 9.12
N ARG A 140 -11.63 8.83 7.91
CA ARG A 140 -11.73 7.62 7.08
C ARG A 140 -10.36 7.05 6.72
N LEU A 141 -9.39 7.90 6.36
CA LEU A 141 -8.01 7.49 6.07
C LEU A 141 -7.34 6.82 7.27
N ILE A 142 -7.51 7.39 8.46
CA ILE A 142 -6.97 6.81 9.70
C ILE A 142 -7.57 5.41 9.92
N ARG A 143 -8.90 5.28 9.94
CA ARG A 143 -9.59 3.99 10.16
C ARG A 143 -9.12 2.93 9.17
N THR A 144 -9.12 3.26 7.89
CA THR A 144 -8.71 2.34 6.81
C THR A 144 -7.24 1.93 6.95
N THR A 145 -6.36 2.84 7.37
CA THR A 145 -4.94 2.51 7.58
C THR A 145 -4.73 1.55 8.75
N TYR A 146 -5.50 1.69 9.84
CA TYR A 146 -5.45 0.75 10.98
C TYR A 146 -5.92 -0.64 10.57
N GLU A 147 -7.03 -0.73 9.82
CA GLU A 147 -7.54 -1.99 9.27
C GLU A 147 -6.52 -2.63 8.30
N LEU A 148 -5.93 -1.83 7.41
CA LEU A 148 -4.89 -2.28 6.48
C LEU A 148 -3.69 -2.89 7.21
N LEU A 149 -3.28 -2.28 8.32
CA LEU A 149 -2.18 -2.76 9.16
C LEU A 149 -2.58 -3.91 10.10
N GLY A 150 -3.86 -4.27 10.18
CA GLY A 150 -4.37 -5.30 11.08
C GLY A 150 -4.30 -4.91 12.56
N LEU A 151 -4.49 -3.62 12.85
CA LEU A 151 -4.41 -3.03 14.20
C LEU A 151 -5.77 -2.68 14.80
N SER A 152 -6.85 -2.88 14.05
CA SER A 152 -8.25 -2.68 14.45
C SER A 152 -8.86 -3.94 15.08
#